data_AF-A0A842KLY5-F1
#
_entry.id   AF-A0A842KLY5-F1
#
_cell.length_a   1.000
_cell.length_b   1.000
_cell.length_c   1.000
_cell.angle_alpha   90.00
_cell.angle_beta   90.00
_cell.angle_gamma   90.00
#
_symmetry.space_group_name_H-M   'P 1'
#
loop_
_entity.id
_entity.type
_entity.pdbx_description
1 polymer ?
#
loop_
_entity_poly.entity_id
_entity_poly.type
_entity_poly.pdbx_seq_one_letter_code
_entity_poly.pdbx_strand_id
1 'polypeptide(L)'
;AVAEVQKQLKKERKSEMFVYVFIIYVAFGVFLFIVYILAAYFLPSMPVASASANIGMPLIQLVDLEEYNLLLFHAAMIQGLCSGLVAGKMERGEVSAGFKYSIVMMFTAYMVFMTFF
;
A
#
# COMPACT_ATOMS: atom_id res chain seq x y z
N ALA A 1 30.77 -14.12 30.31
CA ALA A 1 29.64 -15.07 30.16
C ALA A 1 28.28 -14.35 30.13
N VAL A 2 27.77 -13.79 31.24
CA VAL A 2 26.40 -13.20 31.28
C VAL A 2 26.21 -12.01 30.31
N ALA A 3 27.22 -11.15 30.15
CA ALA A 3 27.15 -10.01 29.23
C ALA A 3 27.11 -10.40 27.74
N GLU A 4 27.71 -11.55 27.37
CA GLU A 4 27.71 -12.03 25.99
C GLU A 4 26.38 -12.67 25.62
N VAL A 5 25.79 -13.44 26.54
CA VAL A 5 24.44 -14.03 26.40
C VAL A 5 23.39 -12.94 26.22
N GLN A 6 23.46 -11.84 26.99
CA GLN A 6 22.54 -10.69 26.85
C GLN A 6 22.68 -9.98 25.47
N LYS A 7 23.90 -9.93 24.92
CA LYS A 7 24.15 -9.36 23.59
C LYS A 7 23.60 -10.26 22.47
N GLN A 8 23.74 -11.58 22.62
CA GLN A 8 23.22 -12.55 21.65
C GLN A 8 21.68 -12.55 21.64
N LEU A 9 21.03 -12.56 22.81
CA LEU A 9 19.57 -12.47 22.92
C LEU A 9 19.01 -11.16 22.32
N LYS A 10 19.70 -10.02 22.49
CA LYS A 10 19.31 -8.75 21.84
C LYS A 10 19.46 -8.79 20.32
N LYS A 11 20.42 -9.56 19.81
CA LYS A 11 20.68 -9.70 18.37
C LYS A 11 19.64 -10.62 17.72
N GLU A 12 19.26 -11.71 18.39
CA GLU A 12 18.22 -12.62 17.93
C GLU A 12 16.85 -11.93 17.89
N ARG A 13 16.50 -11.14 18.91
CA ARG A 13 15.24 -10.38 18.94
C ARG A 13 15.12 -9.35 17.81
N LYS A 14 16.24 -8.77 17.36
CA LYS A 14 16.28 -7.87 16.19
C LYS A 14 16.11 -8.62 14.86
N SER A 15 16.57 -9.88 14.80
CA SER A 15 16.48 -10.70 13.60
C SER A 15 15.05 -11.18 13.35
N GLU A 16 14.30 -11.54 14.39
CA GLU A 16 12.88 -11.90 14.24
C GLU A 16 12.03 -10.68 13.84
N MET A 17 12.31 -9.52 14.43
CA MET A 17 11.62 -8.26 14.11
C MET A 17 11.78 -7.83 12.64
N PHE A 18 12.91 -8.14 12.01
CA PHE A 18 13.15 -7.81 10.60
C PHE A 18 12.21 -8.57 9.65
N VAL A 19 11.89 -9.82 9.96
CA VAL A 19 10.98 -10.64 9.15
C VAL A 19 9.58 -10.03 9.11
N TYR A 20 9.10 -9.47 10.23
CA TYR A 20 7.79 -8.80 10.27
C TYR A 20 7.75 -7.54 9.40
N VAL A 21 8.79 -6.71 9.45
CA VAL A 21 8.89 -5.52 8.57
C VAL A 21 8.87 -5.96 7.10
N PHE A 22 9.61 -7.02 6.77
CA PHE A 22 9.65 -7.57 5.42
C PHE A 22 8.26 -8.02 4.93
N ILE A 23 7.49 -8.72 5.77
CA ILE A 23 6.12 -9.14 5.42
C ILE A 23 5.23 -7.92 5.12
N ILE A 24 5.36 -6.83 5.89
CA ILE A 24 4.58 -5.60 5.65
C ILE A 24 4.93 -4.98 4.29
N TYR A 25 6.22 -4.96 3.92
CA TYR A 25 6.65 -4.51 2.59
C TYR A 25 6.09 -5.37 1.47
N VAL A 26 6.11 -6.69 1.63
CA VAL A 26 5.54 -7.62 0.65
C VAL A 26 4.03 -7.39 0.51
N ALA A 27 3.30 -7.28 1.62
CA ALA A 27 1.85 -7.02 1.61
C ALA A 27 1.50 -5.70 0.91
N PHE A 28 2.28 -4.64 1.17
CA PHE A 28 2.12 -3.36 0.48
C PHE A 28 2.41 -3.46 -1.03
N GLY A 29 3.47 -4.19 -1.41
CA GLY A 29 3.78 -4.43 -2.81
C GLY A 29 2.68 -5.21 -3.55
N VAL A 30 2.12 -6.25 -2.92
CA VAL A 30 0.99 -7.01 -3.46
C VAL A 30 -0.24 -6.13 -3.61
N PHE A 31 -0.51 -5.24 -2.66
CA PHE A 31 -1.60 -4.28 -2.80
C PHE A 31 -1.40 -3.36 -4.01
N LEU A 32 -0.23 -2.75 -4.18
CA LEU A 32 0.07 -1.92 -5.35
C LEU A 32 -0.04 -2.71 -6.66
N PHE A 33 0.38 -3.97 -6.66
CA PHE A 33 0.26 -4.85 -7.81
C PHE A 33 -1.19 -5.12 -8.21
N ILE A 34 -2.07 -5.40 -7.24
CA ILE A 34 -3.51 -5.60 -7.49
C ILE A 34 -4.14 -4.30 -8.01
N VAL A 35 -3.83 -3.17 -7.39
CA VAL A 35 -4.31 -1.85 -7.82
C VAL A 35 -3.85 -1.54 -9.23
N TYR A 36 -2.60 -1.88 -9.57
CA TYR A 36 -2.07 -1.74 -10.93
C TYR A 36 -2.87 -2.56 -11.94
N ILE A 37 -3.12 -3.84 -11.66
CA ILE A 37 -3.92 -4.69 -12.55
C ILE A 37 -5.34 -4.12 -12.72
N LEU A 38 -5.93 -3.65 -11.62
CA LEU A 38 -7.25 -3.06 -11.62
C LEU A 38 -7.30 -1.81 -12.51
N ALA A 39 -6.32 -0.91 -12.36
CA ALA A 39 -6.19 0.32 -13.13
C ALA A 39 -5.90 0.09 -14.62
N ALA A 40 -4.96 -0.81 -14.95
CA ALA A 40 -4.46 -0.97 -16.31
C ALA A 40 -5.32 -1.91 -17.17
N TYR A 41 -5.94 -2.93 -16.56
CA TYR A 41 -6.68 -3.96 -17.30
C TYR A 41 -8.17 -3.96 -16.99
N PHE A 42 -8.54 -3.85 -15.70
CA PHE A 42 -9.94 -4.03 -15.31
C PHE A 42 -10.79 -2.79 -15.63
N LEU A 43 -10.36 -1.60 -15.20
CA LEU A 43 -11.09 -0.35 -15.40
C LEU A 43 -11.31 0.00 -16.89
N PRO A 44 -10.30 -0.10 -17.79
CA PRO A 44 -10.52 0.18 -19.22
C PRO A 44 -11.36 -0.89 -19.93
N SER A 45 -11.43 -2.10 -19.39
CA SER A 45 -12.26 -3.19 -19.94
C SER A 45 -13.73 -3.11 -19.55
N MET A 46 -14.08 -2.23 -18.59
CA MET A 46 -15.47 -2.00 -18.26
C MET A 46 -16.17 -1.31 -19.44
N PRO A 47 -17.31 -1.84 -19.93
CA PRO A 47 -18.07 -1.16 -20.94
C PRO A 47 -18.59 0.15 -20.35
N VAL A 48 -17.99 1.26 -20.77
CA VAL A 48 -18.48 2.61 -20.49
C VAL A 48 -19.90 2.65 -21.08
N ALA A 49 -20.91 2.69 -20.21
CA ALA A 49 -22.30 2.68 -20.62
C ALA A 49 -22.54 3.87 -21.55
N SER A 50 -22.47 3.61 -22.85
CA SER A 50 -22.71 4.59 -23.89
C SER A 50 -24.12 5.11 -23.69
N ALA A 51 -24.31 6.42 -23.84
CA ALA A 51 -25.50 7.20 -23.52
C ALA A 51 -26.83 6.78 -24.23
N SER A 52 -26.88 5.60 -24.84
CA SER A 52 -28.04 5.02 -25.53
C SER A 52 -28.85 4.02 -24.70
N ALA A 53 -28.48 3.71 -23.46
CA ALA A 53 -29.27 2.83 -22.59
C ALA A 53 -30.26 3.64 -21.73
N ASN A 54 -31.36 4.07 -22.36
CA ASN A 54 -32.53 4.55 -21.65
C ASN A 54 -33.15 3.41 -20.81
N ILE A 55 -33.52 3.74 -19.57
CA ILE A 55 -34.41 3.03 -18.62
C ILE A 55 -33.71 1.98 -17.72
N GLY A 56 -33.36 2.40 -16.49
CA GLY A 56 -33.39 1.50 -15.33
C GLY A 56 -32.17 1.42 -14.41
N MET A 57 -31.00 1.94 -14.81
CA MET A 57 -29.78 1.85 -13.98
C MET A 57 -28.95 3.14 -14.00
N PRO A 58 -29.28 4.14 -13.14
CA PRO A 58 -28.55 5.41 -13.07
C PRO A 58 -27.12 5.29 -12.52
N LEU A 59 -26.78 4.14 -11.92
CA LEU A 59 -25.56 3.98 -11.13
C LEU A 59 -24.30 3.75 -11.99
N ILE A 60 -24.45 3.29 -13.23
CA ILE A 60 -23.29 2.98 -14.09
C ILE A 60 -22.85 4.21 -14.91
N GLN A 61 -23.72 5.22 -15.05
CA GLN A 61 -23.46 6.41 -15.87
C GLN A 61 -22.56 7.46 -15.18
N LEU A 62 -22.25 7.29 -13.89
CA LEU A 62 -21.48 8.21 -13.06
C LEU A 62 -20.06 7.70 -12.73
N VAL A 63 -19.67 6.53 -13.21
CA VAL A 63 -18.32 6.01 -12.92
C VAL A 63 -17.34 6.65 -13.88
N ASP A 64 -16.81 7.81 -13.48
CA ASP A 64 -15.66 8.40 -14.14
C ASP A 64 -14.42 7.57 -13.79
N LEU A 65 -13.71 7.12 -14.82
CA LEU A 65 -12.48 6.35 -14.65
C LEU A 65 -11.45 7.18 -13.87
N GLU A 66 -11.41 8.49 -14.12
CA GLU A 66 -10.48 9.41 -13.46
C GLU A 66 -10.73 9.52 -11.95
N GLU A 67 -11.99 9.55 -11.53
CA GLU A 67 -12.37 9.60 -10.12
C GLU A 67 -11.98 8.31 -9.39
N TYR A 68 -12.13 7.14 -10.05
CA TYR A 68 -11.72 5.86 -9.49
C TYR A 68 -10.21 5.74 -9.31
N ASN A 69 -9.43 6.25 -10.28
CA ASN A 69 -7.97 6.27 -10.22
C ASN A 69 -7.47 7.14 -9.07
N LEU A 70 -8.09 8.31 -8.89
CA LEU A 70 -7.78 9.22 -7.79
C LEU A 70 -8.13 8.60 -6.43
N LEU A 71 -9.22 7.85 -6.34
CA LEU A 71 -9.61 7.09 -5.15
C LEU A 71 -8.58 6.00 -4.81
N LEU A 72 -8.14 5.23 -5.81
CA LEU A 72 -7.10 4.22 -5.66
C LEU A 72 -5.77 4.83 -5.21
N PHE A 73 -5.42 6.00 -5.73
CA PHE A 73 -4.24 6.75 -5.30
C PHE A 73 -4.31 7.14 -3.82
N HIS A 74 -5.43 7.71 -3.37
CA HIS A 74 -5.62 8.07 -1.96
C HIS A 74 -5.58 6.85 -1.05
N ALA A 75 -6.21 5.74 -1.47
CA ALA A 75 -6.17 4.48 -0.74
C ALA A 75 -4.73 3.96 -0.58
N ALA A 76 -3.93 4.00 -1.66
CA ALA A 76 -2.53 3.58 -1.63
C ALA A 76 -1.66 4.46 -0.74
N MET A 77 -1.87 5.78 -0.76
CA MET A 77 -1.15 6.72 0.09
C MET A 77 -1.47 6.50 1.58
N ILE A 78 -2.76 6.36 1.92
CA ILE A 78 -3.20 6.11 3.30
C ILE A 78 -2.69 4.75 3.80
N GLN A 79 -2.78 3.72 2.96
CA GLN A 79 -2.28 2.40 3.31
C GLN A 79 -0.76 2.41 3.51
N GLY A 80 0.01 3.00 2.60
CA GLY A 80 1.46 3.12 2.72
C GLY A 80 1.88 3.88 3.98
N LEU A 81 1.13 4.95 4.31
CA LEU A 81 1.33 5.70 5.54
C LEU A 81 1.14 4.77 6.77
N CYS A 82 -0.05 4.17 6.90
CA CYS A 82 -0.42 3.34 8.04
C CYS A 82 0.48 2.10 8.18
N SER A 83 0.71 1.36 7.10
CA SER A 83 1.57 0.16 7.09
C SER A 83 3.01 0.50 7.46
N GLY A 84 3.55 1.63 7.01
CA GLY A 84 4.90 2.05 7.41
C GLY A 84 5.01 2.46 8.89
N LEU A 85 3.97 3.09 9.46
CA LEU A 85 3.92 3.37 10.90
C LEU A 85 3.87 2.08 11.73
N VAL A 86 3.06 1.10 11.32
CA VAL A 86 2.98 -0.22 11.96
C VAL A 86 4.32 -0.96 11.87
N ALA A 87 5.00 -0.89 10.72
CA ALA A 87 6.32 -1.50 10.53
C ALA A 87 7.36 -0.95 11.53
N GLY A 88 7.42 0.37 11.74
CA GLY A 88 8.37 0.94 12.70
C GLY A 88 8.03 0.66 14.15
N LYS A 89 6.73 0.60 14.49
CA LYS A 89 6.27 0.13 15.81
C LYS A 89 6.70 -1.30 16.05
N MET A 90 6.58 -2.15 15.05
CA MET A 90 7.01 -3.53 15.12
C MET A 90 8.53 -3.67 15.17
N GLU A 91 9.34 -2.82 14.56
CA GLU A 91 10.83 -2.95 14.54
C GLU A 91 11.52 -2.36 15.79
N ARG A 92 11.06 -1.21 16.27
CA ARG A 92 11.73 -0.46 17.35
C ARG A 92 10.86 -0.21 18.59
N GLY A 93 9.58 -0.59 18.56
CA GLY A 93 8.62 -0.34 19.65
C GLY A 93 8.04 1.09 19.67
N GLU A 94 8.50 1.98 18.79
CA GLU A 94 8.10 3.40 18.76
C GLU A 94 7.47 3.79 17.41
N VAL A 95 6.46 4.67 17.43
CA VAL A 95 5.78 5.12 16.18
C VAL A 95 6.72 6.03 15.39
N SER A 96 7.54 6.82 16.09
CA SER A 96 8.52 7.73 15.51
C SER A 96 9.50 7.03 14.56
N ALA A 97 9.87 5.78 14.85
CA ALA A 97 10.69 4.96 13.98
C ALA A 97 9.98 4.58 12.66
N GLY A 98 8.65 4.50 12.68
CA GLY A 98 7.80 4.17 11.54
C GLY A 98 7.75 5.24 10.46
N PHE A 99 8.02 6.49 10.82
CA PHE A 99 7.95 7.60 9.88
C PHE A 99 8.87 7.42 8.66
N LYS A 100 10.07 6.85 8.87
CA LYS A 100 11.00 6.56 7.78
C LYS A 100 10.45 5.52 6.81
N TYR A 101 9.88 4.43 7.33
CA TYR A 101 9.27 3.37 6.52
C TYR A 101 8.03 3.86 5.79
N SER A 102 7.23 4.67 6.48
CA SER A 102 6.01 5.32 5.98
C SER A 102 6.30 6.23 4.78
N ILE A 103 7.34 7.08 4.88
CA ILE A 103 7.80 7.91 3.75
C ILE A 103 8.26 7.04 2.57
N VAL A 104 9.05 5.99 2.81
CA VAL A 104 9.52 5.11 1.73
C VAL A 104 8.35 4.44 1.01
N MET A 105 7.37 3.92 1.75
CA MET A 105 6.18 3.29 1.16
C MET A 105 5.31 4.30 0.40
N MET A 106 5.05 5.47 0.97
CA MET A 106 4.30 6.53 0.28
C MET A 106 5.02 7.00 -0.99
N PHE A 107 6.34 7.19 -0.94
CA PHE A 107 7.13 7.56 -2.10
C PHE A 107 7.06 6.48 -3.19
N THR A 108 7.07 5.21 -2.79
CA THR A 108 6.93 4.08 -3.72
C THR A 108 5.54 4.06 -4.36
N ALA A 109 4.46 4.23 -3.59
CA ALA A 109 3.11 4.37 -4.14
C ALA A 109 3.03 5.54 -5.11
N TYR A 110 3.57 6.70 -4.72
CA TYR A 110 3.58 7.88 -5.59
C TYR A 110 4.30 7.63 -6.92
N MET A 111 5.48 7.01 -6.89
CA MET A 111 6.22 6.65 -8.11
C MET A 111 5.42 5.71 -9.01
N VAL A 112 4.78 4.68 -8.45
CA VAL A 112 3.97 3.72 -9.22
C VAL A 112 2.82 4.44 -9.91
N PHE A 113 2.05 5.25 -9.18
CA PHE A 113 0.93 5.99 -9.76
C PHE A 113 1.40 7.04 -10.79
N MET A 114 2.48 7.77 -10.52
CA MET A 114 3.07 8.74 -11.46
C MET A 114 3.56 8.12 -12.78
N THR A 115 4.00 6.85 -12.77
CA THR A 115 4.43 6.18 -14.01
C THR A 115 3.28 5.60 -14.84
N PHE A 116 2.14 5.32 -14.20
CA PHE A 116 1.01 4.63 -14.84
C PHE A 116 -0.16 5.54 -15.21
N PHE A 117 -0.35 6.65 -14.48
CA PHE A 117 -1.38 7.67 -14.72
C PHE A 117 -0.74 8.97 -15.17
#